data_AF-D3KG88-F1
#
_entry.id   AF-D3KG88-F1
#
_cell.length_a   1.000
_cell.length_b   1.000
_cell.length_c   1.000
_cell.angle_alpha   90.00
_cell.angle_beta   90.00
_cell.angle_gamma   90.00
#
_symmetry.space_group_name_H-M   'P 1'
#
loop_
_entity.id
_entity.type
_entity.pdbx_description
1 polymer ?
#
loop_
_entity_poly.entity_id
_entity_poly.type
_entity_poly.pdbx_seq_one_letter_code
_entity_poly.pdbx_strand_id
1 'polypeptide(L)'
;MPSETNITRLIECSCLLGGRIMSVGDAMGTAGDLSLFRVALRDVEVWRGDPPVDGVVIMAADKKPGLGSGQYALLGGNLTPLHVADNTPLYTVYTICQSMADIRELAATINKGVPGWVTENDKFISPFKAPFPGLHSGPRCAVTGRPVLRFSSNIILTVTRVIPPTVLEARNPLGDGVFSLQVRNEGNVQELIPLLVSRGTLLWDQSVVCINRGTSYIFQESVPKDVQFHVLGQGESVTGNINTLHLVNFPWPQMDERIYFTFALGTLCASSFFDFSPCYHKGMIKGTPRHNDLTRCFSPP
;
A
#
# COMPACT_ATOMS: atom_id res chain seq x y z
N MET A 1 -3.19 17.00 -14.02
CA MET A 1 -2.91 15.90 -13.08
C MET A 1 -3.19 16.40 -11.67
N PRO A 2 -3.88 15.62 -10.82
CA PRO A 2 -4.02 15.93 -9.39
C PRO A 2 -2.67 16.21 -8.76
N SER A 3 -2.59 17.09 -7.76
CA SER A 3 -1.42 17.12 -6.90
C SER A 3 -1.36 15.82 -6.09
N GLU A 4 -0.16 15.26 -5.89
CA GLU A 4 0.03 14.07 -5.04
C GLU A 4 -0.52 14.31 -3.63
N THR A 5 -0.41 15.54 -3.12
CA THR A 5 -1.00 15.96 -1.84
C THR A 5 -2.51 15.73 -1.78
N ASN A 6 -3.25 16.01 -2.86
CA ASN A 6 -4.70 15.81 -2.89
C ASN A 6 -5.06 14.32 -2.99
N ILE A 7 -4.31 13.53 -3.76
CA ILE A 7 -4.52 12.07 -3.83
C ILE A 7 -4.28 11.42 -2.46
N THR A 8 -3.19 11.78 -1.77
CA THR A 8 -2.86 11.27 -0.44
C THR A 8 -3.98 11.54 0.55
N ARG A 9 -4.52 12.77 0.56
CA ARG A 9 -5.64 13.13 1.44
C ARG A 9 -6.94 12.41 1.09
N LEU A 10 -7.25 12.17 -0.19
CA LEU A 10 -8.46 11.43 -0.60
C LEU A 10 -8.50 9.98 -0.11
N ILE A 11 -7.33 9.34 0.04
CA ILE A 11 -7.25 7.96 0.52
C ILE A 11 -7.60 7.86 2.03
N GLU A 12 -7.31 8.92 2.81
CA GLU A 12 -7.59 9.01 4.25
C GLU A 12 -9.08 9.15 4.58
N CYS A 13 -9.89 9.50 3.59
CA CYS A 13 -11.28 9.83 3.77
C CYS A 13 -12.16 8.59 3.99
N SER A 14 -13.09 8.69 4.95
CA SER A 14 -14.13 7.67 5.17
C SER A 14 -15.15 7.62 4.04
N CYS A 15 -15.30 8.71 3.28
CA CYS A 15 -16.14 8.75 2.09
C CYS A 15 -15.35 9.20 0.87
N LEU A 16 -15.66 8.60 -0.28
CA LEU A 16 -15.07 8.91 -1.58
C LEU A 16 -16.19 8.89 -2.62
N LEU A 17 -16.43 10.03 -3.25
CA LEU A 17 -17.48 10.19 -4.25
C LEU A 17 -17.02 11.11 -5.36
N GLY A 18 -17.70 11.08 -6.49
CA GLY A 18 -17.38 11.96 -7.58
C GLY A 18 -18.56 12.20 -8.47
N GLY A 19 -18.54 13.32 -9.15
CA GLY A 19 -19.65 13.74 -9.98
C GLY A 19 -19.32 14.99 -10.77
N ARG A 20 -20.22 15.33 -11.67
CA ARG A 20 -20.11 16.52 -12.50
C ARG A 20 -20.43 17.76 -11.68
N ILE A 21 -19.55 18.76 -11.70
CA ILE A 21 -19.80 20.03 -11.02
C ILE A 21 -20.87 20.80 -11.81
N MET A 22 -22.02 21.07 -11.18
CA MET A 22 -23.13 21.82 -11.78
C MET A 22 -23.13 23.29 -11.34
N SER A 23 -22.80 23.56 -10.09
CA SER A 23 -22.70 24.93 -9.57
C SER A 23 -21.72 24.99 -8.40
N VAL A 24 -21.17 26.19 -8.19
CA VAL A 24 -20.25 26.52 -7.09
C VAL A 24 -20.69 27.85 -6.48
N GLY A 25 -21.21 27.79 -5.26
CA GLY A 25 -21.50 28.95 -4.42
C GLY A 25 -20.42 29.12 -3.34
N ASP A 26 -20.33 30.32 -2.80
CA ASP A 26 -19.51 30.55 -1.61
C ASP A 26 -20.23 29.97 -0.39
N ALA A 27 -19.49 29.29 0.50
CA ALA A 27 -19.99 28.85 1.79
C ALA A 27 -19.31 29.67 2.88
N MET A 28 -20.03 30.00 3.96
CA MET A 28 -19.42 30.73 5.07
C MET A 28 -18.44 29.84 5.84
N GLY A 29 -17.25 30.38 6.13
CA GLY A 29 -16.23 29.76 6.97
C GLY A 29 -14.96 29.32 6.21
N THR A 30 -13.98 28.83 6.98
CA THR A 30 -12.73 28.24 6.47
C THR A 30 -12.45 26.93 7.18
N ALA A 31 -11.73 26.03 6.51
CA ALA A 31 -11.22 24.80 7.11
C ALA A 31 -9.68 24.87 7.10
N GLY A 32 -9.10 25.40 8.17
CA GLY A 32 -7.69 25.80 8.18
C GLY A 32 -7.45 26.93 7.17
N ASP A 33 -6.49 26.74 6.27
CA ASP A 33 -6.15 27.70 5.21
C ASP A 33 -7.03 27.57 3.94
N LEU A 34 -8.03 26.68 3.98
CA LEU A 34 -8.90 26.40 2.83
C LEU A 34 -10.22 27.18 2.91
N SER A 35 -10.63 27.75 1.79
CA SER A 35 -11.94 28.38 1.62
C SER A 35 -13.03 27.33 1.42
N LEU A 36 -14.23 27.58 1.95
CA LEU A 36 -15.36 26.67 1.79
C LEU A 36 -16.24 27.08 0.62
N PHE A 37 -16.61 26.11 -0.21
CA PHE A 37 -17.49 26.29 -1.36
C PHE A 37 -18.64 25.30 -1.30
N ARG A 38 -19.86 25.77 -1.56
CA ARG A 38 -21.03 24.93 -1.72
C ARG A 38 -21.09 24.45 -3.17
N VAL A 39 -20.97 23.15 -3.40
CA VAL A 39 -20.93 22.56 -4.74
C VAL A 39 -22.16 21.68 -4.94
N ALA A 40 -22.86 21.85 -6.07
CA ALA A 40 -23.89 20.91 -6.49
C ALA A 40 -23.31 19.95 -7.53
N LEU A 41 -23.50 18.64 -7.31
CA LEU A 41 -23.02 17.59 -8.19
C LEU A 41 -24.20 16.92 -8.92
N ARG A 42 -23.93 16.44 -10.14
CA ARG A 42 -24.81 15.56 -10.91
C ARG A 42 -24.06 14.29 -11.30
N ASP A 43 -24.79 13.22 -11.60
CA ASP A 43 -24.24 11.92 -12.02
C ASP A 43 -23.26 11.40 -10.96
N VAL A 44 -23.67 11.52 -9.69
CA VAL A 44 -22.83 11.19 -8.53
C VAL A 44 -22.63 9.69 -8.45
N GLU A 45 -21.38 9.28 -8.41
CA GLU A 45 -20.94 7.93 -8.05
C GLU A 45 -20.28 7.97 -6.69
N VAL A 46 -20.63 7.03 -5.83
CA VAL A 46 -20.03 6.86 -4.51
C VAL A 46 -19.26 5.55 -4.50
N TRP A 47 -17.99 5.64 -4.14
CA TRP A 47 -17.12 4.46 -4.05
C TRP A 47 -16.77 4.08 -2.61
N ARG A 48 -16.95 4.99 -1.63
CA ARG A 48 -16.78 4.72 -0.20
C ARG A 48 -17.71 5.62 0.62
N GLY A 49 -18.26 5.08 1.72
CA GLY A 49 -19.15 5.80 2.64
C GLY A 49 -20.56 6.02 2.08
N ASP A 50 -21.37 6.78 2.82
CA ASP A 50 -22.75 7.08 2.45
C ASP A 50 -22.85 8.29 1.51
N PRO A 51 -23.78 8.27 0.53
CA PRO A 51 -24.00 9.40 -0.38
C PRO A 51 -24.55 10.64 0.35
N PRO A 52 -24.20 11.85 -0.10
CA PRO A 52 -24.89 13.07 0.33
C PRO A 52 -26.34 13.02 -0.20
N VAL A 53 -27.31 13.30 0.68
CA VAL A 53 -28.75 13.10 0.45
C VAL A 53 -29.27 13.84 -0.80
N ASP A 54 -28.69 15.00 -1.14
CA ASP A 54 -29.19 15.87 -2.23
C ASP A 54 -28.14 16.21 -3.30
N GLY A 55 -26.98 15.54 -3.31
CA GLY A 55 -25.88 15.85 -4.25
C GLY A 55 -25.21 17.22 -4.03
N VAL A 56 -25.65 17.97 -3.02
CA VAL A 56 -25.01 19.21 -2.57
C VAL A 56 -24.02 18.89 -1.45
N VAL A 57 -22.81 19.39 -1.60
CA VAL A 57 -21.70 19.14 -0.68
C VAL A 57 -20.99 20.44 -0.37
N ILE A 58 -20.38 20.52 0.81
CA ILE A 58 -19.40 21.59 1.10
C ILE A 58 -18.02 21.05 0.74
N MET A 59 -17.28 21.80 -0.06
CA MET A 59 -15.93 21.49 -0.51
C MET A 59 -14.95 22.49 0.09
N ALA A 60 -13.90 22.01 0.75
CA ALA A 60 -12.78 22.86 1.18
C ALA A 60 -11.69 22.91 0.10
N ALA A 61 -11.30 24.12 -0.30
CA ALA A 61 -10.38 24.33 -1.42
C ALA A 61 -9.49 25.58 -1.25
N ASP A 62 -8.28 25.53 -1.80
CA ASP A 62 -7.35 26.66 -1.87
C ASP A 62 -7.78 27.68 -2.94
N LYS A 63 -8.43 27.22 -4.00
CA LYS A 63 -8.98 28.05 -5.07
C LYS A 63 -10.40 27.66 -5.42
N LYS A 64 -11.23 28.65 -5.71
CA LYS A 64 -12.58 28.44 -6.24
C LYS A 64 -12.50 27.59 -7.53
N PRO A 65 -13.22 26.46 -7.62
CA PRO A 65 -13.25 25.65 -8.84
C PRO A 65 -13.69 26.47 -10.05
N GLY A 66 -13.11 26.19 -11.21
CA GLY A 66 -13.52 26.80 -12.47
C GLY A 66 -14.96 26.43 -12.84
N LEU A 67 -15.76 27.43 -13.21
CA LEU A 67 -17.13 27.25 -13.71
C LEU A 67 -17.12 27.00 -15.22
N GLY A 68 -17.95 26.06 -15.67
CA GLY A 68 -18.35 25.91 -17.07
C GLY A 68 -17.36 25.14 -17.95
N SER A 69 -17.69 23.89 -18.26
CA SER A 69 -17.23 23.11 -19.45
C SER A 69 -17.55 21.61 -19.35
N GLY A 70 -17.95 21.10 -18.17
CA GLY A 70 -18.14 19.65 -17.97
C GLY A 70 -17.04 19.01 -17.12
N GLN A 71 -16.41 19.78 -16.23
CA GLN A 71 -15.45 19.26 -15.26
C GLN A 71 -16.11 18.40 -14.19
N TYR A 72 -15.36 17.43 -13.71
CA TYR A 72 -15.80 16.49 -12.70
C TYR A 72 -14.95 16.64 -11.44
N ALA A 73 -15.56 16.52 -10.27
CA ALA A 73 -14.87 16.53 -8.98
C ALA A 73 -14.82 15.12 -8.40
N LEU A 74 -13.63 14.67 -8.00
CA LEU A 74 -13.49 13.55 -7.07
C LEU A 74 -13.30 14.13 -5.67
N LEU A 75 -14.21 13.83 -4.76
CA LEU A 75 -14.27 14.36 -3.41
C LEU A 75 -14.02 13.27 -2.37
N GLY A 76 -13.26 13.61 -1.34
CA GLY A 76 -13.07 12.79 -0.16
C GLY A 76 -13.34 13.60 1.11
N GLY A 77 -14.04 12.99 2.05
CA GLY A 77 -14.34 13.59 3.35
C GLY A 77 -14.22 12.60 4.50
N ASN A 78 -14.05 13.14 5.70
CA ASN A 78 -14.43 12.43 6.91
C ASN A 78 -15.87 12.86 7.21
N LEU A 79 -16.78 11.91 7.43
CA LEU A 79 -18.21 12.14 7.67
C LEU A 79 -18.51 12.90 8.98
N THR A 80 -17.57 13.70 9.50
CA THR A 80 -17.84 14.59 10.63
C THR A 80 -18.68 15.77 10.11
N PRO A 81 -19.96 15.87 10.46
CA PRO A 81 -20.73 17.06 10.11
C PRO A 81 -20.13 18.23 10.88
N LEU A 82 -19.34 19.05 10.21
CA LEU A 82 -19.09 20.38 10.71
C LEU A 82 -20.45 21.07 10.70
N HIS A 83 -20.88 21.58 11.86
CA HIS A 83 -22.09 22.38 12.01
C HIS A 83 -21.94 23.72 11.27
N VAL A 84 -21.91 23.66 9.94
CA VAL A 84 -22.42 24.73 9.10
C VAL A 84 -23.94 24.66 9.29
N ALA A 85 -24.61 25.81 9.35
CA ALA A 85 -25.99 25.99 9.86
C ALA A 85 -27.05 24.98 9.35
N ASP A 86 -26.79 24.24 8.27
CA ASP A 86 -27.72 23.37 7.55
C ASP A 86 -27.34 21.87 7.52
N ASN A 87 -26.51 21.37 8.45
CA ASN A 87 -26.20 19.93 8.59
C ASN A 87 -25.59 19.26 7.33
N THR A 88 -25.03 20.04 6.41
CA THR A 88 -24.49 19.55 5.13
C THR A 88 -23.13 18.90 5.34
N PRO A 89 -22.88 17.67 4.81
CA PRO A 89 -21.59 17.00 4.96
C PRO A 89 -20.45 17.78 4.30
N LEU A 90 -19.34 17.92 5.03
CA LEU A 90 -18.12 18.58 4.57
C LEU A 90 -17.16 17.56 3.94
N TYR A 91 -16.79 17.80 2.69
CA TYR A 91 -15.77 17.07 1.96
C TYR A 91 -14.54 17.95 1.83
N THR A 92 -13.42 17.47 2.32
CA THR A 92 -12.25 18.32 2.62
C THR A 92 -11.23 18.34 1.48
N VAL A 93 -11.41 17.47 0.48
CA VAL A 93 -10.36 17.22 -0.52
C VAL A 93 -11.01 16.99 -1.86
N TYR A 94 -10.52 17.68 -2.89
CA TYR A 94 -10.97 17.48 -4.24
C TYR A 94 -9.81 17.39 -5.22
N THR A 95 -10.05 16.62 -6.27
CA THR A 95 -9.33 16.81 -7.53
C THR A 95 -10.33 17.08 -8.64
N ILE A 96 -9.94 17.96 -9.57
CA ILE A 96 -10.71 18.22 -10.78
C ILE A 96 -10.19 17.28 -11.87
N CYS A 97 -11.10 16.50 -12.41
CA CYS A 97 -10.89 15.61 -13.55
C CYS A 97 -11.62 16.15 -14.79
N GLN A 98 -11.15 15.77 -15.98
CA GLN A 98 -11.76 16.19 -17.25
C GLN A 98 -12.92 15.28 -17.65
N SER A 99 -12.99 14.06 -17.12
CA SER A 99 -14.06 13.10 -17.41
C SER A 99 -14.46 12.22 -16.20
N MET A 100 -15.64 11.59 -16.25
CA MET A 100 -15.99 10.52 -15.30
C MET A 100 -15.08 9.30 -15.40
N ALA A 101 -14.51 9.03 -16.58
CA ALA A 101 -13.59 7.90 -16.74
C ALA A 101 -12.32 8.13 -15.91
N ASP A 102 -11.77 9.35 -15.96
CA ASP A 102 -10.60 9.76 -15.15
C ASP A 102 -10.93 9.67 -13.65
N ILE A 103 -12.15 10.08 -13.26
CA ILE A 103 -12.61 9.94 -11.87
C ILE A 103 -12.65 8.47 -11.47
N ARG A 104 -13.25 7.60 -12.28
CA ARG A 104 -13.35 6.16 -11.97
C ARG A 104 -11.97 5.52 -11.88
N GLU A 105 -11.04 5.88 -12.78
CA GLU A 105 -9.67 5.38 -12.76
C GLU A 105 -8.94 5.84 -11.48
N LEU A 106 -9.08 7.11 -11.13
CA LEU A 106 -8.48 7.67 -9.92
C LEU A 106 -9.12 7.10 -8.65
N ALA A 107 -10.44 6.96 -8.60
CA ALA A 107 -11.18 6.37 -7.50
C ALA A 107 -10.86 4.88 -7.36
N ALA A 108 -10.76 4.14 -8.46
CA ALA A 108 -10.30 2.75 -8.47
C ALA A 108 -8.87 2.66 -7.94
N THR A 109 -7.99 3.60 -8.30
CA THR A 109 -6.63 3.67 -7.77
C THR A 109 -6.64 4.00 -6.28
N ILE A 110 -7.45 4.95 -5.81
CA ILE A 110 -7.64 5.31 -4.40
C ILE A 110 -8.21 4.13 -3.58
N ASN A 111 -9.12 3.36 -4.17
CA ASN A 111 -9.70 2.17 -3.54
C ASN A 111 -8.89 0.90 -3.73
N LYS A 112 -7.91 0.88 -4.63
CA LYS A 112 -6.94 -0.20 -4.72
C LYS A 112 -6.17 -0.18 -3.40
N GLY A 113 -6.53 -1.09 -2.51
CA GLY A 113 -5.89 -1.26 -1.22
C GLY A 113 -4.40 -1.52 -1.40
N VAL A 114 -3.64 -1.33 -0.33
CA VAL A 114 -2.23 -1.73 -0.32
C VAL A 114 -2.18 -3.25 -0.42
N PRO A 115 -1.48 -3.84 -1.38
CA PRO A 115 -1.40 -5.29 -1.51
C PRO A 115 -0.98 -5.94 -0.18
N GLY A 116 -1.78 -6.92 0.24
CA GLY A 116 -1.60 -7.64 1.50
C GLY A 116 -2.18 -6.94 2.74
N TRP A 117 -2.76 -5.76 2.60
CA TRP A 117 -3.57 -5.13 3.65
C TRP A 117 -5.04 -5.51 3.45
N VAL A 118 -5.80 -5.52 4.54
CA VAL A 118 -7.25 -5.77 4.51
C VAL A 118 -8.00 -4.48 4.82
N THR A 119 -9.21 -4.36 4.28
CA THR A 119 -10.14 -3.28 4.60
C THR A 119 -11.30 -3.88 5.39
N GLU A 120 -11.47 -3.45 6.65
CA GLU A 120 -12.58 -3.87 7.50
C GLU A 120 -13.28 -2.64 8.06
N ASN A 121 -14.60 -2.53 7.90
CA ASN A 121 -15.40 -1.38 8.37
C ASN A 121 -14.78 -0.03 7.95
N ASP A 122 -14.43 0.08 6.66
CA ASP A 122 -13.75 1.24 6.05
C ASP A 122 -12.37 1.61 6.64
N LYS A 123 -11.77 0.72 7.45
CA LYS A 123 -10.42 0.92 8.01
C LYS A 123 -9.41 0.06 7.28
N PHE A 124 -8.30 0.69 6.88
CA PHE A 124 -7.13 -0.03 6.40
C PHE A 124 -6.40 -0.70 7.55
N ILE A 125 -6.19 -2.01 7.45
CA ILE A 125 -5.51 -2.82 8.44
C ILE A 125 -4.29 -3.47 7.78
N SER A 126 -3.13 -3.12 8.29
CA SER A 126 -1.83 -3.67 7.89
C SER A 126 -1.64 -5.07 8.47
N PRO A 127 -0.92 -5.98 7.78
CA PRO A 127 -0.56 -7.28 8.35
C PRO A 127 0.44 -7.15 9.51
N PHE A 128 1.15 -6.03 9.63
CA PHE A 128 1.99 -5.73 10.78
C PHE A 128 1.13 -5.39 12.00
N LYS A 129 1.49 -5.91 13.18
CA LYS A 129 0.76 -5.68 14.44
C LYS A 129 1.46 -4.70 15.39
N ALA A 130 2.77 -4.56 15.30
CA ALA A 130 3.52 -3.62 16.12
C ALA A 130 3.22 -2.15 15.73
N PRO A 131 3.07 -1.24 16.70
CA PRO A 131 2.94 0.20 16.43
C PRO A 131 4.13 0.73 15.61
N PHE A 132 3.85 1.59 14.65
CA PHE A 132 4.87 2.21 13.83
C PHE A 132 5.49 3.42 14.56
N PRO A 133 6.83 3.47 14.73
CA PRO A 133 7.51 4.58 15.37
C PRO A 133 7.63 5.74 14.37
N GLY A 134 6.63 6.60 14.35
CA GLY A 134 6.65 7.79 13.51
C GLY A 134 5.27 8.40 13.35
N LEU A 135 5.23 9.72 13.27
CA LEU A 135 4.06 10.46 12.84
C LEU A 135 4.18 10.70 11.34
N HIS A 136 3.16 10.33 10.59
CA HIS A 136 3.05 10.64 9.17
C HIS A 136 1.68 11.24 8.87
N SER A 137 1.66 12.30 8.08
CA SER A 137 0.45 12.81 7.45
C SER A 137 0.10 11.92 6.25
N GLY A 138 -1.15 11.48 6.11
CA GLY A 138 -1.52 10.56 5.05
C GLY A 138 -2.06 9.23 5.59
N PRO A 139 -2.60 8.40 4.67
CA PRO A 139 -3.31 7.19 5.03
C PRO A 139 -2.42 6.25 5.78
N ARG A 140 -3.00 5.62 6.78
CA ARG A 140 -2.27 4.74 7.69
C ARG A 140 -3.16 3.61 8.16
N CYS A 141 -2.49 2.55 8.60
CA CYS A 141 -3.13 1.47 9.31
C CYS A 141 -3.87 2.03 10.54
N ALA A 142 -5.15 1.72 10.67
CA ALA A 142 -5.95 2.16 11.81
C ALA A 142 -5.48 1.57 13.14
N VAL A 143 -4.79 0.42 13.11
CA VAL A 143 -4.30 -0.28 14.30
C VAL A 143 -2.87 0.14 14.65
N THR A 144 -1.96 0.13 13.67
CA THR A 144 -0.53 0.32 13.93
C THR A 144 -0.01 1.72 13.61
N GLY A 145 -0.80 2.54 12.93
CA GLY A 145 -0.34 3.84 12.44
C GLY A 145 0.70 3.76 11.31
N ARG A 146 1.04 2.56 10.83
CA ARG A 146 1.97 2.37 9.69
C ARG A 146 1.41 3.11 8.47
N PRO A 147 2.19 4.00 7.83
CA PRO A 147 1.68 4.77 6.71
C PRO A 147 1.61 3.95 5.43
N VAL A 148 0.75 4.40 4.54
CA VAL A 148 0.58 3.92 3.19
C VAL A 148 1.28 4.89 2.26
N LEU A 149 2.50 4.55 1.84
CA LEU A 149 3.19 5.28 0.79
C LEU A 149 2.80 4.68 -0.56
N ARG A 150 2.27 5.54 -1.42
CA ARG A 150 2.04 5.24 -2.83
C ARG A 150 3.24 5.68 -3.62
N PHE A 151 3.44 4.97 -4.72
CA PHE A 151 4.52 5.26 -5.64
C PHE A 151 4.01 5.96 -6.89
N SER A 152 4.86 6.76 -7.50
CA SER A 152 4.69 7.15 -8.89
C SER A 152 4.79 5.92 -9.81
N SER A 153 4.26 6.02 -11.02
CA SER A 153 4.37 4.95 -12.03
C SER A 153 5.81 4.67 -12.48
N ASN A 154 6.77 5.51 -12.06
CA ASN A 154 8.18 5.40 -12.45
C ASN A 154 9.01 4.58 -11.44
N ILE A 155 8.42 4.17 -10.31
CA ILE A 155 9.12 3.29 -9.37
C ILE A 155 8.79 1.84 -9.70
N ILE A 156 9.84 1.07 -9.99
CA ILE A 156 9.72 -0.33 -10.39
C ILE A 156 10.28 -1.22 -9.29
N LEU A 157 9.49 -2.21 -8.88
CA LEU A 157 9.92 -3.31 -8.01
C LEU A 157 10.18 -4.54 -8.88
N THR A 158 11.37 -5.13 -8.74
CA THR A 158 11.72 -6.41 -9.35
C THR A 158 12.12 -7.41 -8.28
N VAL A 159 11.90 -8.69 -8.56
CA VAL A 159 12.29 -9.79 -7.69
C VAL A 159 12.98 -10.87 -8.51
N THR A 160 14.13 -11.32 -8.01
CA THR A 160 14.89 -12.41 -8.60
C THR A 160 15.20 -13.45 -7.54
N ARG A 161 15.34 -14.71 -7.95
CA ARG A 161 15.70 -15.81 -7.06
C ARG A 161 17.21 -15.77 -6.84
N VAL A 162 17.64 -15.93 -5.59
CA VAL A 162 19.05 -16.09 -5.27
C VAL A 162 19.38 -17.58 -5.34
N ILE A 163 20.25 -17.95 -6.29
CA ILE A 163 20.73 -19.32 -6.42
C ILE A 163 21.87 -19.54 -5.42
N PRO A 164 21.78 -20.56 -4.55
CA PRO A 164 22.81 -20.82 -3.56
C PRO A 164 24.10 -21.27 -4.24
N PRO A 165 25.28 -21.07 -3.60
CA PRO A 165 26.56 -21.52 -4.15
C PRO A 165 26.61 -23.03 -4.41
N THR A 166 25.92 -23.81 -3.58
CA THR A 166 25.81 -25.27 -3.72
C THR A 166 24.40 -25.63 -4.16
N VAL A 167 24.26 -26.00 -5.43
CA VAL A 167 22.99 -26.47 -6.00
C VAL A 167 22.90 -27.99 -5.89
N LEU A 168 21.80 -28.47 -5.35
CA LEU A 168 21.36 -29.86 -5.33
C LEU A 168 20.18 -29.97 -6.31
N GLU A 169 20.42 -30.53 -7.48
CA GLU A 169 19.45 -30.52 -8.61
C GLU A 169 18.04 -30.97 -8.22
N ALA A 170 17.92 -31.97 -7.34
CA ALA A 170 16.62 -32.51 -6.92
C ALA A 170 15.94 -31.72 -5.78
N ARG A 171 16.61 -30.74 -5.15
CA ARG A 171 16.14 -30.12 -3.90
C ARG A 171 16.03 -28.61 -3.95
N ASN A 172 16.99 -27.92 -4.57
CA ASN A 172 17.02 -26.46 -4.62
C ASN A 172 17.56 -25.90 -5.96
N PRO A 173 17.18 -26.44 -7.13
CA PRO A 173 17.72 -26.00 -8.42
C PRO A 173 17.44 -24.53 -8.72
N LEU A 174 16.43 -23.94 -8.07
CA LEU A 174 15.96 -22.58 -8.30
C LEU A 174 16.06 -21.68 -7.06
N GLY A 175 16.80 -22.10 -6.03
CA GLY A 175 17.06 -21.30 -4.82
C GLY A 175 16.48 -21.88 -3.52
N ASP A 176 16.98 -21.38 -2.39
CA ASP A 176 16.62 -21.82 -1.02
C ASP A 176 15.55 -20.93 -0.38
N GLY A 177 14.62 -20.38 -1.16
CA GLY A 177 13.64 -19.42 -0.67
C GLY A 177 14.20 -18.03 -0.34
N VAL A 178 15.42 -17.74 -0.80
CA VAL A 178 16.03 -16.40 -0.75
C VAL A 178 15.76 -15.66 -2.06
N PHE A 179 15.27 -14.42 -1.94
CA PHE A 179 14.93 -13.56 -3.07
C PHE A 179 15.68 -12.24 -2.96
N SER A 180 16.23 -11.78 -4.08
CA SER A 180 16.82 -10.45 -4.22
C SER A 180 15.77 -9.51 -4.80
N LEU A 181 15.39 -8.52 -3.99
CA LEU A 181 14.43 -7.49 -4.36
C LEU A 181 15.21 -6.24 -4.74
N GLN A 182 14.81 -5.63 -5.85
CA GLN A 182 15.35 -4.35 -6.27
C GLN A 182 14.21 -3.37 -6.51
N VAL A 183 14.34 -2.18 -5.94
CA VAL A 183 13.48 -1.04 -6.24
C VAL A 183 14.31 -0.02 -7.00
N ARG A 184 13.78 0.47 -8.12
CA ARG A 184 14.45 1.44 -8.98
C ARG A 184 13.53 2.61 -9.26
N ASN A 185 14.09 3.82 -9.23
CA ASN A 185 13.44 5.02 -9.71
C ASN A 185 13.83 5.27 -11.18
N GLU A 186 12.90 5.03 -12.09
CA GLU A 186 13.09 5.32 -13.52
C GLU A 186 12.61 6.74 -13.89
N GLY A 187 12.17 7.51 -12.90
CA GLY A 187 11.73 8.88 -13.06
C GLY A 187 12.88 9.88 -13.02
N ASN A 188 12.52 11.16 -13.18
CA ASN A 188 13.46 12.29 -13.22
C ASN A 188 13.45 13.12 -11.93
N VAL A 189 12.82 12.62 -10.87
CA VAL A 189 12.71 13.29 -9.57
C VAL A 189 12.95 12.26 -8.47
N GLN A 190 13.50 12.69 -7.33
CA GLN A 190 13.63 11.84 -6.15
C GLN A 190 12.26 11.49 -5.56
N GLU A 191 12.14 10.32 -4.94
CA GLU A 191 10.87 9.83 -4.37
C GLU A 191 11.08 9.19 -3.00
N LEU A 192 10.15 9.44 -2.07
CA LEU A 192 10.14 8.80 -0.75
C LEU A 192 9.47 7.43 -0.85
N ILE A 193 10.18 6.36 -0.48
CA ILE A 193 9.67 4.99 -0.61
C ILE A 193 9.49 4.31 0.76
N PRO A 194 8.50 3.40 0.94
CA PRO A 194 8.24 2.66 2.18
C PRO A 194 9.29 1.58 2.50
N LEU A 195 10.49 1.68 1.92
CA LEU A 195 11.65 0.91 2.36
C LEU A 195 12.22 1.57 3.61
N LEU A 196 12.17 0.86 4.72
CA LEU A 196 12.64 1.34 6.00
C LEU A 196 14.16 1.34 6.09
N VAL A 197 14.71 2.37 6.72
CA VAL A 197 16.15 2.53 6.98
C VAL A 197 16.34 2.88 8.45
N SER A 198 17.28 2.22 9.10
CA SER A 198 17.76 2.60 10.44
C SER A 198 19.28 2.59 10.43
N ARG A 199 19.90 3.70 10.85
CA ARG A 199 21.37 3.86 10.93
C ARG A 199 22.09 3.45 9.64
N GLY A 200 21.54 3.83 8.49
CA GLY A 200 22.08 3.51 7.17
C GLY A 200 21.84 2.07 6.68
N THR A 201 21.13 1.24 7.45
CA THR A 201 20.80 -0.15 7.07
C THR A 201 19.38 -0.23 6.53
N LEU A 202 19.23 -0.81 5.33
CA LEU A 202 17.93 -1.10 4.73
C LEU A 202 17.26 -2.29 5.44
N LEU A 203 16.02 -2.11 5.85
CA LEU A 203 15.25 -3.06 6.66
C LEU A 203 14.16 -3.73 5.81
N TRP A 204 14.58 -4.53 4.83
CA TRP A 204 13.68 -5.20 3.87
C TRP A 204 12.64 -6.10 4.55
N ASP A 205 13.07 -6.90 5.53
CA ASP A 205 12.21 -7.81 6.31
C ASP A 205 11.07 -7.08 7.06
N GLN A 206 11.27 -5.81 7.41
CA GLN A 206 10.29 -4.96 8.09
C GLN A 206 9.49 -4.04 7.14
N SER A 207 9.84 -4.05 5.86
CA SER A 207 9.26 -3.19 4.82
C SER A 207 8.33 -3.95 3.87
N VAL A 208 8.65 -5.22 3.60
CA VAL A 208 7.95 -6.05 2.62
C VAL A 208 6.90 -6.93 3.27
N VAL A 209 5.74 -7.04 2.59
CA VAL A 209 4.71 -8.05 2.88
C VAL A 209 4.83 -9.16 1.83
N CYS A 210 4.83 -10.42 2.27
CA CYS A 210 4.76 -11.57 1.37
C CYS A 210 3.33 -12.08 1.30
N ILE A 211 2.79 -12.22 0.11
CA ILE A 211 1.43 -12.72 -0.11
C ILE A 211 1.53 -14.08 -0.78
N ASN A 212 0.88 -15.07 -0.19
CA ASN A 212 0.74 -16.42 -0.75
C ASN A 212 -0.72 -16.83 -0.68
N ARG A 213 -1.30 -17.24 -1.82
CA ARG A 213 -2.71 -17.68 -1.94
C ARG A 213 -3.72 -16.70 -1.32
N GLY A 214 -3.46 -15.39 -1.45
CA GLY A 214 -4.31 -14.33 -0.91
C GLY A 214 -4.09 -14.00 0.57
N THR A 215 -3.29 -14.79 1.29
CA THR A 215 -2.94 -14.53 2.69
C THR A 215 -1.63 -13.78 2.79
N SER A 216 -1.59 -12.79 3.69
CA SER A 216 -0.41 -11.97 3.96
C SER A 216 0.43 -12.52 5.09
N TYR A 217 1.75 -12.51 4.88
CA TYR A 217 2.77 -12.94 5.81
C TYR A 217 3.86 -11.86 5.91
N ILE A 218 4.49 -11.79 7.07
CA ILE A 218 5.54 -10.81 7.40
C ILE A 218 6.73 -11.53 8.04
N PHE A 219 7.91 -10.90 8.06
CA PHE A 219 9.13 -11.48 8.62
C PHE A 219 9.36 -11.05 10.06
N GLN A 220 9.46 -9.73 10.31
CA GLN A 220 9.69 -9.18 11.63
C GLN A 220 8.78 -7.98 11.86
N GLU A 221 8.03 -8.02 12.95
CA GLU A 221 7.09 -6.94 13.30
C GLU A 221 7.80 -5.72 13.89
N SER A 222 8.81 -5.95 14.75
CA SER A 222 9.47 -4.88 15.49
C SER A 222 10.40 -4.07 14.59
N VAL A 223 10.19 -2.76 14.60
CA VAL A 223 10.98 -1.75 13.89
C VAL A 223 11.73 -0.87 14.89
N PRO A 224 12.98 -0.48 14.59
CA PRO A 224 13.74 0.46 15.42
C PRO A 224 13.04 1.80 15.59
N LYS A 225 13.26 2.48 16.72
CA LYS A 225 12.64 3.79 17.00
C LYS A 225 13.14 4.92 16.10
N ASP A 226 14.36 4.77 15.57
CA ASP A 226 15.03 5.74 14.69
C ASP A 226 14.78 5.44 13.21
N VAL A 227 13.77 4.61 12.89
CA VAL A 227 13.48 4.23 11.52
C VAL A 227 12.97 5.41 10.70
N GLN A 228 13.41 5.47 9.45
CA GLN A 228 12.96 6.44 8.45
C GLN A 228 12.61 5.71 7.16
N PHE A 229 11.89 6.41 6.28
CA PHE A 229 11.72 5.95 4.90
C PHE A 229 12.93 6.31 4.06
N HIS A 230 13.28 5.42 3.14
CA HIS A 230 14.35 5.67 2.19
C HIS A 230 13.89 6.70 1.15
N VAL A 231 14.78 7.63 0.82
CA VAL A 231 14.61 8.54 -0.32
C VAL A 231 15.40 7.94 -1.48
N LEU A 232 14.71 7.60 -2.56
CA LEU A 232 15.30 7.03 -3.75
C LEU A 232 15.52 8.16 -4.78
N GLY A 233 16.78 8.48 -5.05
CA GLY A 233 17.18 9.50 -6.01
C GLY A 233 16.81 9.17 -7.46
N GLN A 234 17.01 10.15 -8.35
CA GLN A 234 16.78 9.97 -9.79
C GLN A 234 17.66 8.85 -10.35
N GLY A 235 17.06 7.89 -11.05
CA GLY A 235 17.79 6.78 -11.66
C GLY A 235 18.35 5.75 -10.66
N GLU A 236 18.24 6.03 -9.36
CA GLU A 236 18.82 5.21 -8.31
C GLU A 236 18.09 3.87 -8.19
N SER A 237 18.86 2.84 -7.86
CA SER A 237 18.31 1.55 -7.46
C SER A 237 18.92 1.10 -6.14
N VAL A 238 18.09 0.45 -5.33
CA VAL A 238 18.50 -0.21 -4.10
C VAL A 238 18.08 -1.66 -4.15
N THR A 239 18.94 -2.53 -3.63
CA THR A 239 18.75 -3.98 -3.66
C THR A 239 18.96 -4.56 -2.27
N GLY A 240 18.17 -5.56 -1.93
CA GLY A 240 18.41 -6.37 -0.74
C GLY A 240 17.76 -7.74 -0.83
N ASN A 241 18.30 -8.66 -0.03
CA ASN A 241 17.84 -10.03 0.01
C ASN A 241 16.86 -10.22 1.17
N ILE A 242 15.79 -10.97 0.91
CA ILE A 242 14.89 -11.47 1.95
C ILE A 242 14.86 -13.00 1.89
N ASN A 243 14.79 -13.64 3.05
CA ASN A 243 14.69 -15.08 3.15
C ASN A 243 13.28 -15.47 3.58
N THR A 244 12.46 -15.96 2.64
CA THR A 244 11.06 -16.35 2.91
C THR A 244 10.95 -17.44 3.97
N LEU A 245 11.98 -18.25 4.20
CA LEU A 245 12.04 -19.23 5.30
C LEU A 245 12.01 -18.58 6.70
N HIS A 246 12.13 -17.25 6.79
CA HIS A 246 12.01 -16.48 8.03
C HIS A 246 10.60 -15.88 8.25
N LEU A 247 9.63 -16.14 7.34
CA LEU A 247 8.26 -15.66 7.51
C LEU A 247 7.63 -16.21 8.79
N VAL A 248 6.98 -15.32 9.53
CA VAL A 248 6.28 -15.65 10.77
C VAL A 248 4.96 -16.33 10.46
N ASN A 249 4.70 -17.45 11.13
CA ASN A 249 3.47 -18.24 11.02
C ASN A 249 3.13 -18.70 9.58
N PHE A 250 4.13 -18.82 8.70
CA PHE A 250 3.90 -19.38 7.37
C PHE A 250 3.67 -20.91 7.46
N PRO A 251 2.58 -21.43 6.87
CA PRO A 251 2.25 -22.86 6.95
C PRO A 251 3.10 -23.66 5.94
N TRP A 252 4.34 -23.99 6.30
CA TRP A 252 5.25 -24.71 5.41
C TRP A 252 4.71 -26.09 4.99
N PRO A 253 4.79 -26.43 3.69
CA PRO A 253 4.29 -27.70 3.17
C PRO A 253 4.91 -28.94 3.83
N GLN A 254 4.18 -30.05 3.81
CA GLN A 254 4.69 -31.35 4.30
C GLN A 254 5.26 -32.23 3.18
N MET A 255 5.04 -31.86 1.93
CA MET A 255 5.56 -32.53 0.72
C MET A 255 6.29 -31.52 -0.16
N ASP A 256 7.00 -32.02 -1.18
CA ASP A 256 7.64 -31.16 -2.16
C ASP A 256 6.59 -30.30 -2.88
N GLU A 257 6.80 -28.99 -2.90
CA GLU A 257 5.83 -28.04 -3.47
C GLU A 257 6.52 -26.80 -4.03
N ARG A 258 6.06 -26.31 -5.18
CA ARG A 258 6.42 -24.99 -5.67
C ARG A 258 5.60 -23.92 -4.96
N ILE A 259 6.28 -23.06 -4.20
CA ILE A 259 5.63 -21.99 -3.44
C ILE A 259 5.79 -20.67 -4.18
N TYR A 260 4.66 -20.04 -4.51
CA TYR A 260 4.61 -18.72 -5.15
C TYR A 260 4.41 -17.62 -4.11
N PHE A 261 5.18 -16.55 -4.23
CA PHE A 261 5.02 -15.35 -3.42
C PHE A 261 4.81 -14.14 -4.32
N THR A 262 3.90 -13.26 -3.90
CA THR A 262 3.87 -11.87 -4.34
C THR A 262 4.48 -11.03 -3.24
N PHE A 263 5.57 -10.34 -3.54
CA PHE A 263 6.25 -9.42 -2.64
C PHE A 263 5.68 -8.03 -2.84
N ALA A 264 5.13 -7.47 -1.79
CA ALA A 264 4.55 -6.15 -1.79
C ALA A 264 5.42 -5.19 -0.97
N LEU A 265 5.80 -4.07 -1.60
CA LEU A 265 6.41 -2.92 -0.93
C LEU A 265 5.51 -1.73 -1.23
N GLY A 266 4.79 -1.22 -0.22
CA GLY A 266 3.69 -0.27 -0.42
C GLY A 266 2.72 -0.75 -1.51
N THR A 267 2.47 0.06 -2.54
CA THR A 267 1.59 -0.32 -3.67
C THR A 267 2.26 -1.12 -4.78
N LEU A 268 3.59 -1.31 -4.73
CA LEU A 268 4.31 -2.11 -5.73
C LEU A 268 4.22 -3.59 -5.40
N CYS A 269 4.16 -4.41 -6.45
CA CYS A 269 4.16 -5.86 -6.34
C CYS A 269 5.06 -6.48 -7.38
N ALA A 270 5.79 -7.51 -6.99
CA ALA A 270 6.50 -8.39 -7.90
C ALA A 270 6.39 -9.82 -7.39
N SER A 271 6.26 -10.80 -8.30
CA SER A 271 6.02 -12.19 -7.92
C SER A 271 7.18 -13.08 -8.33
N SER A 272 7.45 -14.08 -7.50
CA SER A 272 8.41 -15.14 -7.80
C SER A 272 8.02 -16.43 -7.09
N PHE A 273 8.85 -17.46 -7.21
CA PHE A 273 8.61 -18.74 -6.57
C PHE A 273 9.91 -19.45 -6.23
N PHE A 274 9.83 -20.48 -5.39
CA PHE A 274 10.90 -21.48 -5.26
C PHE A 274 10.29 -22.86 -5.03
N ASP A 275 11.09 -23.89 -5.28
CA ASP A 275 10.70 -25.27 -5.04
C ASP A 275 11.09 -25.67 -3.61
N PHE A 276 10.10 -25.83 -2.75
CA PHE A 276 10.30 -26.21 -1.36
C PHE A 276 10.31 -27.72 -1.23
N SER A 277 11.46 -28.28 -0.86
CA SER A 277 11.56 -29.64 -0.36
C SER A 277 11.62 -29.71 1.18
N PRO A 278 10.68 -30.40 1.86
CA PRO A 278 10.68 -30.55 3.31
C PRO A 278 11.93 -31.25 3.87
N CYS A 279 12.51 -32.19 3.11
CA CYS A 279 13.70 -32.94 3.55
C CYS A 279 14.98 -32.09 3.64
N TYR A 280 14.93 -30.90 3.05
CA TYR A 280 16.06 -30.02 2.90
C TYR A 280 15.82 -28.67 3.60
N HIS A 281 14.73 -27.99 3.27
CA HIS A 281 14.48 -26.63 3.73
C HIS A 281 13.94 -26.55 5.16
N LYS A 282 13.32 -27.62 5.71
CA LYS A 282 12.81 -27.57 7.10
C LYS A 282 13.89 -27.23 8.11
N GLY A 283 15.11 -27.74 7.93
CA GLY A 283 16.26 -27.43 8.79
C GLY A 283 16.78 -25.98 8.68
N MET A 284 16.28 -25.22 7.69
CA MET A 284 16.68 -23.83 7.43
C MET A 284 15.64 -22.81 7.94
N ILE A 285 14.44 -23.26 8.31
CA ILE A 285 13.39 -22.39 8.83
C ILE A 285 13.79 -21.87 10.22
N LYS A 286 13.81 -20.55 10.38
CA LYS A 286 14.21 -19.87 11.62
C LYS A 286 13.33 -20.31 12.79
N GLY A 287 13.95 -20.77 13.88
CA GLY A 287 13.25 -21.23 15.09
C GLY A 287 12.93 -22.73 15.12
N THR A 288 13.32 -23.50 14.09
CA THR A 288 13.23 -24.97 14.12
C THR A 288 14.42 -25.53 14.89
N PRO A 289 14.25 -26.32 15.96
CA PRO A 289 15.37 -27.02 16.60
C PRO A 289 16.06 -27.89 15.56
N ARG A 290 17.40 -27.87 15.51
CA ARG A 290 18.18 -28.82 14.69
C ARG A 290 18.01 -30.22 15.26
N HIS A 291 16.90 -30.89 14.94
CA HIS A 291 16.80 -32.32 15.18
C HIS A 291 17.56 -33.04 14.06
N ASN A 292 18.65 -33.70 14.45
CA ASN A 292 19.44 -34.60 13.62
C ASN A 292 18.64 -35.88 13.27
N ASP A 293 17.56 -35.75 12.50
CA ASP A 293 16.85 -36.91 11.92
C ASP A 293 16.79 -36.78 10.40
N LEU A 294 17.94 -36.99 9.77
CA LEU A 294 18.08 -37.20 8.32
C LEU A 294 17.62 -38.60 7.87
N THR A 295 16.98 -39.40 8.74
CA THR A 295 16.74 -40.83 8.53
C THR A 295 15.40 -41.19 7.88
N ARG A 296 14.53 -40.22 7.52
CA ARG A 296 13.20 -40.54 6.97
C ARG A 296 12.94 -40.15 5.51
N CYS A 297 13.96 -39.75 4.75
CA CYS A 297 13.77 -39.36 3.34
C CYS A 297 14.32 -40.36 2.33
N PHE A 298 14.56 -41.61 2.72
CA PHE A 298 14.91 -42.69 1.79
C PHE A 298 13.92 -43.85 1.91
N SER A 299 13.04 -43.94 0.93
CA SER A 299 12.58 -45.25 0.42
C SER A 299 12.94 -45.27 -1.06
N PRO A 300 13.80 -46.20 -1.53
CA PRO A 300 13.96 -46.45 -2.96
C PRO A 300 12.74 -47.21 -3.51
N PRO A 301 12.56 -47.24 -4.84
CA PRO A 301 11.41 -47.86 -5.50
C PRO A 301 11.25 -49.37 -5.25
#